data_AF-A0A965ZSF2-F1
#
_entry.id   AF-A0A965ZSF2-F1
#
_cell.length_a   1.000
_cell.length_b   1.000
_cell.length_c   1.000
_cell.angle_alpha   90.00
_cell.angle_beta   90.00
_cell.angle_gamma   90.00
#
_symmetry.space_group_name_H-M   'P 1'
#
loop_
_entity.id
_entity.type
_entity.pdbx_description
1 polymer ?
#
loop_
_entity_poly.entity_id
_entity_poly.type
_entity_poly.pdbx_seq_one_letter_code
_entity_poly.pdbx_strand_id
1 'polypeptide(L)'
;MKSAILIILALMLISACGSPEETAPEQARATDSAPAPVVIDDTPVEALQIGGAIKTLQTAVDLSDPENASWRDAQEYRMDLGLAPPVHPSINLRHDPTAPAIPVFLRAASDGTRLYLRLRWPDDSENNSSSRTDFADGAAVQFSLGDAATTSFMMGAPNGPVNIWYWKAGLTAPQNLAAGGFGGTTRVGQAGLVSRSSYREGGEWVVV
;
A
#
# COMPACT_ATOMS: atom_id res chain seq x y z
N MET A 1 -23.68 -2.87 -19.11
CA MET A 1 -22.24 -2.97 -19.44
C MET A 1 -21.48 -2.86 -18.13
N LYS A 2 -20.78 -3.91 -17.70
CA LYS A 2 -20.08 -3.96 -16.42
C LYS A 2 -18.73 -3.27 -16.57
N SER A 3 -18.61 -2.04 -16.08
CA SER A 3 -17.32 -1.34 -15.99
C SER A 3 -16.55 -1.89 -14.80
N ALA A 4 -15.50 -2.67 -15.08
CA ALA A 4 -14.51 -3.05 -14.07
C ALA A 4 -13.53 -1.88 -13.93
N ILE A 5 -13.47 -1.28 -12.73
CA ILE A 5 -12.48 -0.27 -12.39
C ILE A 5 -11.26 -1.01 -11.85
N LEU A 6 -10.15 -0.94 -12.59
CA LEU A 6 -8.86 -1.52 -12.23
C LEU A 6 -8.08 -0.46 -11.42
N ILE A 7 -7.81 -0.76 -10.16
CA ILE A 7 -7.10 0.12 -9.21
C ILE A 7 -5.75 -0.52 -8.92
N ILE A 8 -4.65 0.17 -9.23
CA ILE A 8 -3.28 -0.32 -8.97
C ILE A 8 -2.65 0.55 -7.88
N LEU A 9 -2.81 0.12 -6.64
CA LEU A 9 -2.21 0.74 -5.47
C LEU A 9 -0.68 0.61 -5.45
N ALA A 10 0.06 1.69 -5.17
CA ALA A 10 1.51 1.67 -5.02
C ALA A 10 1.95 2.59 -3.87
N LEU A 11 2.28 1.98 -2.73
CA LEU A 11 2.13 2.57 -1.40
C LEU A 11 3.41 2.35 -0.56
N MET A 12 4.15 3.40 -0.14
CA MET A 12 5.49 3.27 0.49
C MET A 12 5.68 4.12 1.77
N LEU A 13 6.31 3.52 2.80
CA LEU A 13 7.09 4.22 3.85
C LEU A 13 8.05 3.36 4.72
N ILE A 14 8.71 3.99 5.72
CA ILE A 14 10.14 3.89 6.11
C ILE A 14 10.30 3.66 7.62
N SER A 15 11.07 2.66 8.07
CA SER A 15 11.73 2.68 9.40
C SER A 15 12.89 1.68 9.56
N ALA A 16 13.79 1.90 10.53
CA ALA A 16 15.16 1.37 10.58
C ALA A 16 15.66 0.94 11.98
N CYS A 17 16.52 -0.11 12.03
CA CYS A 17 17.69 -0.36 12.93
C CYS A 17 18.03 -1.87 12.85
N GLY A 18 19.24 -2.43 12.86
CA GLY A 18 20.64 -2.03 13.01
C GLY A 18 21.45 -3.33 13.28
N SER A 19 22.63 -3.50 12.67
CA SER A 19 23.51 -4.71 12.66
C SER A 19 24.40 -4.85 13.92
N PRO A 20 25.28 -5.88 14.16
CA PRO A 20 26.22 -6.53 13.20
C PRO A 20 26.57 -8.05 13.33
N GLU A 21 26.91 -8.63 12.17
CA GLU A 21 28.00 -9.59 11.79
C GLU A 21 28.47 -10.74 12.72
N GLU A 22 28.31 -12.00 12.29
CA GLU A 22 29.30 -13.10 12.49
C GLU A 22 29.13 -14.27 11.48
N THR A 23 30.23 -14.98 11.23
CA THR A 23 30.63 -15.94 10.19
C THR A 23 29.80 -17.22 9.96
N ALA A 24 29.81 -17.70 8.70
CA ALA A 24 29.24 -18.99 8.25
C ALA A 24 29.98 -20.23 8.79
N PRO A 25 29.30 -21.40 8.90
CA PRO A 25 29.45 -22.39 7.83
C PRO A 25 28.17 -23.17 7.43
N GLU A 26 28.25 -23.70 6.20
CA GLU A 26 27.55 -24.77 5.48
C GLU A 26 26.47 -25.65 6.18
N GLN A 27 25.29 -25.71 5.53
CA GLN A 27 24.28 -26.80 5.45
C GLN A 27 23.41 -27.17 6.67
N ALA A 28 22.18 -26.67 6.64
CA ALA A 28 20.99 -27.50 6.81
C ALA A 28 19.93 -27.06 5.80
N ARG A 29 19.36 -28.03 5.09
CA ARG A 29 18.27 -27.87 4.12
C ARG A 29 17.06 -27.29 4.86
N ALA A 30 16.91 -25.96 4.85
CA ALA A 30 15.70 -25.32 5.30
C ALA A 30 14.59 -25.73 4.33
N THR A 31 13.68 -26.55 4.81
CA THR A 31 12.35 -26.67 4.22
C THR A 31 11.80 -25.25 4.07
N ASP A 32 11.59 -24.85 2.82
CA ASP A 32 10.85 -23.65 2.44
C ASP A 32 9.41 -23.78 2.93
N SER A 33 9.24 -23.56 4.23
CA SER A 33 7.96 -23.39 4.87
C SER A 33 7.56 -21.96 4.59
N ALA A 34 6.81 -21.74 3.52
CA ALA A 34 6.06 -20.51 3.34
C ALA A 34 5.43 -20.10 4.69
N PRO A 35 5.55 -18.84 5.13
CA PRO A 35 5.00 -18.43 6.41
C PRO A 35 3.51 -18.76 6.43
N ALA A 36 3.07 -19.42 7.51
CA ALA A 36 1.67 -19.82 7.65
C ALA A 36 0.77 -18.60 7.45
N PRO A 37 -0.33 -18.73 6.68
CA PRO A 37 -1.23 -17.61 6.45
C PRO A 37 -1.74 -17.10 7.81
N VAL A 38 -1.59 -15.79 8.04
CA VAL A 38 -2.22 -15.12 9.17
C VAL A 38 -3.73 -15.14 8.89
N VAL A 39 -4.41 -16.15 9.44
CA VAL A 39 -5.86 -16.27 9.40
C VAL A 39 -6.43 -15.38 10.49
N ILE A 40 -7.05 -14.27 10.10
CA ILE A 40 -7.90 -13.47 10.98
C ILE A 40 -9.34 -13.66 10.48
N ASP A 41 -10.14 -14.41 11.26
CA ASP A 41 -11.61 -14.49 11.15
C ASP A 41 -12.18 -14.97 9.79
N ASP A 42 -11.75 -16.14 9.29
CA ASP A 42 -12.36 -16.89 8.17
C ASP A 42 -12.58 -16.15 6.83
N THR A 43 -12.01 -14.95 6.64
CA THR A 43 -11.94 -14.33 5.30
C THR A 43 -10.75 -14.94 4.55
N PRO A 44 -10.95 -15.69 3.44
CA PRO A 44 -9.83 -16.21 2.68
C PRO A 44 -9.02 -15.04 2.12
N VAL A 45 -7.71 -15.00 2.39
CA VAL A 45 -6.82 -14.00 1.78
C VAL A 45 -6.41 -14.50 0.40
N GLU A 46 -6.75 -13.75 -0.65
CA GLU A 46 -6.40 -14.10 -2.03
C GLU A 46 -5.10 -13.39 -2.44
N ALA A 47 -4.16 -14.12 -3.04
CA ALA A 47 -2.95 -13.49 -3.59
C ALA A 47 -3.30 -12.66 -4.84
N LEU A 48 -3.07 -11.34 -4.79
CA LEU A 48 -3.29 -10.44 -5.91
C LEU A 48 -2.05 -10.39 -6.79
N GLN A 49 -2.16 -10.96 -7.98
CA GLN A 49 -1.11 -10.89 -9.00
C GLN A 49 -1.11 -9.53 -9.70
N ILE A 50 0.03 -9.16 -10.28
CA ILE A 50 0.13 -7.99 -11.16
C ILE A 50 -0.85 -8.15 -12.33
N GLY A 51 -1.67 -7.12 -12.57
CA GLY A 51 -2.75 -7.16 -13.57
C GLY A 51 -4.01 -7.91 -13.12
N GLY A 52 -4.04 -8.40 -11.88
CA GLY A 52 -5.22 -9.01 -11.27
C GLY A 52 -6.34 -7.99 -11.01
N ALA A 53 -7.57 -8.50 -10.88
CA ALA A 53 -8.74 -7.69 -10.57
C ALA A 53 -9.13 -7.86 -9.09
N ILE A 54 -9.54 -6.76 -8.46
CA ILE A 54 -10.09 -6.77 -7.11
C ILE A 54 -11.61 -6.67 -7.14
N LYS A 55 -12.28 -7.39 -6.24
CA LYS A 55 -13.72 -7.23 -6.02
C LYS A 55 -13.99 -6.08 -5.07
N THR A 56 -14.94 -5.22 -5.42
CA THR A 56 -15.46 -4.17 -4.55
C THR A 56 -16.74 -4.65 -3.87
N LEU A 57 -16.75 -4.73 -2.55
CA LEU A 57 -17.97 -4.96 -1.77
C LEU A 57 -18.95 -3.79 -2.00
N GLN A 58 -20.19 -4.09 -2.38
CA GLN A 58 -21.24 -3.07 -2.39
C GLN A 58 -21.94 -3.08 -1.02
N THR A 59 -22.03 -1.92 -0.37
CA THR A 59 -22.56 -1.83 1.00
C THR A 59 -23.29 -0.51 1.23
N ALA A 60 -24.23 -0.47 2.18
CA ALA A 60 -24.83 0.78 2.67
C ALA A 60 -24.16 1.28 3.97
N VAL A 61 -23.19 0.52 4.50
CA VAL A 61 -22.47 0.84 5.74
C VAL A 61 -21.35 1.82 5.44
N ASP A 62 -21.20 2.85 6.27
CA ASP A 62 -20.03 3.72 6.23
C ASP A 62 -18.80 2.96 6.75
N LEU A 63 -17.88 2.66 5.84
CA LEU A 63 -16.66 1.91 6.11
C LEU A 63 -15.43 2.81 6.31
N SER A 64 -15.63 4.10 6.56
CA SER A 64 -14.54 5.06 6.81
C SER A 64 -13.81 4.89 8.15
N ASP A 65 -14.25 3.98 9.02
CA ASP A 65 -13.51 3.56 10.22
C ASP A 65 -12.68 2.30 9.89
N PRO A 66 -11.33 2.32 10.04
CA PRO A 66 -10.47 1.19 9.74
C PRO A 66 -10.74 -0.06 10.59
N GLU A 67 -11.34 0.10 11.77
CA GLU A 67 -11.67 -0.99 12.69
C GLU A 67 -13.15 -1.44 12.59
N ASN A 68 -13.92 -0.89 11.64
CA ASN A 68 -15.30 -1.31 11.44
C ASN A 68 -15.38 -2.80 11.09
N ALA A 69 -16.12 -3.58 11.88
CA ALA A 69 -16.25 -5.02 11.71
C ALA A 69 -16.86 -5.43 10.35
N SER A 70 -17.66 -4.57 9.71
CA SER A 70 -18.22 -4.83 8.37
C SER A 70 -17.16 -4.91 7.27
N TRP A 71 -15.91 -4.50 7.52
CA TRP A 71 -14.81 -4.79 6.61
C TRP A 71 -14.60 -6.29 6.39
N ARG A 72 -15.04 -7.15 7.32
CA ARG A 72 -14.99 -8.62 7.22
C ARG A 72 -15.74 -9.16 5.99
N ASP A 73 -16.75 -8.45 5.53
CA ASP A 73 -17.56 -8.86 4.37
C ASP A 73 -16.85 -8.61 3.03
N ALA A 74 -15.81 -7.75 3.03
CA ALA A 74 -15.03 -7.46 1.83
C ALA A 74 -13.91 -8.50 1.65
N GLN A 75 -13.74 -8.97 0.40
CA GLN A 75 -12.63 -9.83 0.01
C GLN A 75 -11.30 -9.17 0.35
N GLU A 76 -10.43 -9.90 1.06
CA GLU A 76 -9.06 -9.46 1.34
C GLU A 76 -8.10 -10.02 0.29
N TYR A 77 -7.29 -9.12 -0.23
CA TYR A 77 -6.22 -9.43 -1.17
C TYR A 77 -4.87 -9.20 -0.49
N ARG A 78 -3.88 -10.03 -0.80
CA ARG A 78 -2.48 -9.82 -0.40
C ARG A 78 -1.62 -9.56 -1.63
N MET A 79 -0.77 -8.54 -1.56
CA MET A 79 0.28 -8.29 -2.54
C MET A 79 1.58 -8.03 -1.79
N ASP A 80 2.67 -8.68 -2.22
CA ASP A 80 4.00 -8.43 -1.68
C ASP A 80 4.64 -7.27 -2.48
N LEU A 81 5.03 -6.19 -1.79
CA LEU A 81 5.65 -5.01 -2.40
C LEU A 81 7.16 -5.04 -2.22
N GLY A 82 7.89 -5.05 -3.34
CA GLY A 82 9.34 -4.87 -3.36
C GLY A 82 9.76 -3.40 -3.35
N LEU A 83 11.07 -3.16 -3.26
CA LEU A 83 11.63 -1.81 -3.33
C LEU A 83 11.37 -1.14 -4.69
N ALA A 84 11.25 0.19 -4.67
CA ALA A 84 11.19 0.98 -5.89
C ALA A 84 12.45 0.77 -6.73
N PRO A 85 12.33 0.74 -8.07
CA PRO A 85 13.50 0.78 -8.95
C PRO A 85 14.42 1.98 -8.61
N PRO A 86 15.75 1.80 -8.64
CA PRO A 86 16.74 2.82 -8.30
C PRO A 86 16.87 3.92 -9.38
N VAL A 87 15.78 4.64 -9.66
CA VAL A 87 15.69 5.65 -10.73
C VAL A 87 15.82 7.09 -10.24
N HIS A 88 15.88 7.28 -8.92
CA HIS A 88 16.14 8.58 -8.30
C HIS A 88 17.30 8.44 -7.29
N PRO A 89 18.22 9.42 -7.18
CA PRO A 89 19.37 9.32 -6.27
C PRO A 89 19.02 9.02 -4.81
N SER A 90 17.86 9.49 -4.32
CA SER A 90 17.41 9.22 -2.95
C SER A 90 17.06 7.75 -2.71
N ILE A 91 16.71 7.00 -3.76
CA ILE A 91 16.42 5.56 -3.68
C ILE A 91 17.73 4.80 -3.61
N ASN A 92 18.74 5.19 -4.40
CA ASN A 92 20.07 4.56 -4.40
C ASN A 92 20.71 4.56 -3.01
N LEU A 93 20.50 5.61 -2.22
CA LEU A 93 21.03 5.73 -0.86
C LEU A 93 20.46 4.69 0.12
N ARG A 94 19.33 4.06 -0.21
CA ARG A 94 18.60 3.13 0.67
C ARG A 94 18.23 1.83 -0.03
N HIS A 95 18.77 1.59 -1.23
CA HIS A 95 18.41 0.44 -2.03
C HIS A 95 19.18 -0.79 -1.53
N ASP A 96 18.43 -1.72 -0.94
CA ASP A 96 18.94 -3.03 -0.57
C ASP A 96 18.24 -4.10 -1.44
N PRO A 97 18.93 -4.68 -2.44
CA PRO A 97 18.33 -5.69 -3.30
C PRO A 97 17.98 -6.99 -2.56
N THR A 98 18.45 -7.16 -1.32
CA THR A 98 18.18 -8.33 -0.48
C THR A 98 17.01 -8.12 0.48
N ALA A 99 16.48 -6.90 0.58
CA ALA A 99 15.36 -6.59 1.44
C ALA A 99 14.14 -7.45 1.07
N PRO A 100 13.48 -8.09 2.05
CA PRO A 100 12.29 -8.87 1.79
C PRO A 100 11.15 -7.97 1.30
N ALA A 101 10.28 -8.52 0.46
CA ALA A 101 9.07 -7.81 0.07
C ALA A 101 8.13 -7.63 1.28
N ILE A 102 7.50 -6.47 1.37
CA ILE A 102 6.56 -6.12 2.44
C ILE A 102 5.16 -6.56 2.02
N PRO A 103 4.47 -7.42 2.79
CA PRO A 103 3.10 -7.78 2.48
C PRO A 103 2.14 -6.64 2.79
N VAL A 104 1.37 -6.24 1.78
CA VAL A 104 0.26 -5.31 1.93
C VAL A 104 -1.04 -6.05 1.66
N PHE A 105 -2.01 -5.86 2.55
CA PHE A 105 -3.35 -6.41 2.40
C PHE A 105 -4.34 -5.31 2.03
N LEU A 106 -5.22 -5.59 1.08
CA LEU A 106 -6.17 -4.66 0.52
C LEU A 106 -7.60 -5.23 0.60
N ARG A 107 -8.54 -4.39 1.04
CA ARG A 107 -9.98 -4.59 0.85
C ARG A 107 -10.57 -3.38 0.15
N ALA A 108 -11.54 -3.60 -0.73
CA ALA A 108 -12.24 -2.52 -1.42
C ALA A 108 -13.75 -2.61 -1.21
N ALA A 109 -14.39 -1.46 -0.98
CA ALA A 109 -15.83 -1.36 -0.85
C ALA A 109 -16.37 -0.07 -1.48
N SER A 110 -17.67 -0.03 -1.76
CA SER A 110 -18.35 1.16 -2.26
C SER A 110 -19.80 1.20 -1.78
N ASP A 111 -20.28 2.41 -1.51
CA ASP A 111 -21.69 2.70 -1.22
C ASP A 111 -22.43 3.32 -2.41
N GLY A 112 -21.83 3.28 -3.60
CA GLY A 112 -22.33 3.92 -4.81
C GLY A 112 -22.02 5.41 -4.92
N THR A 113 -21.57 6.06 -3.84
CA THR A 113 -21.12 7.46 -3.81
C THR A 113 -19.62 7.57 -3.52
N ARG A 114 -19.12 6.73 -2.62
CA ARG A 114 -17.74 6.67 -2.17
C ARG A 114 -17.11 5.34 -2.54
N LEU A 115 -15.82 5.38 -2.79
CA LEU A 115 -14.93 4.23 -2.84
C LEU A 115 -14.11 4.22 -1.55
N TYR A 116 -14.08 3.07 -0.88
CA TYR A 116 -13.29 2.83 0.32
C TYR A 116 -12.19 1.82 -0.02
N LEU A 117 -10.96 2.13 0.37
CA LEU A 117 -9.80 1.24 0.18
C LEU A 117 -9.14 1.05 1.53
N ARG A 118 -9.31 -0.14 2.13
CA ARG A 118 -8.66 -0.47 3.39
C ARG A 118 -7.36 -1.18 3.13
N LEU A 119 -6.31 -0.67 3.73
CA LEU A 119 -4.95 -1.17 3.64
C LEU A 119 -4.45 -1.55 5.00
N ARG A 120 -3.70 -2.64 5.06
CA ARG A 120 -2.92 -2.97 6.24
C ARG A 120 -1.59 -3.58 5.87
N TRP A 121 -0.58 -3.31 6.68
CA TRP A 121 0.74 -3.90 6.54
C TRP A 121 1.40 -4.01 7.93
N PRO A 122 2.23 -5.04 8.16
CA PRO A 122 3.00 -5.14 9.39
C PRO A 122 4.07 -4.04 9.43
N ASP A 123 4.23 -3.41 10.58
CA ASP A 123 5.28 -2.44 10.86
C ASP A 123 5.58 -2.44 12.37
N ASP A 124 6.81 -2.71 12.76
CA ASP A 124 7.22 -2.81 14.17
C ASP A 124 7.18 -1.45 14.90
N SER A 125 6.99 -0.37 14.15
CA SER A 125 6.95 0.99 14.66
C SER A 125 5.78 1.79 14.08
N GLU A 126 5.18 2.66 14.89
CA GLU A 126 4.09 3.52 14.41
C GLU A 126 4.61 4.65 13.53
N ASN A 127 5.77 5.24 13.84
CA ASN A 127 6.32 6.41 13.14
C ASN A 127 5.25 7.45 12.73
N ASN A 128 4.49 8.00 13.68
CA ASN A 128 3.42 8.95 13.38
C ASN A 128 3.87 10.42 13.25
N SER A 129 5.18 10.69 13.26
CA SER A 129 5.74 12.03 13.07
C SER A 129 7.08 11.97 12.33
N SER A 130 7.45 13.09 11.69
CA SER A 130 8.71 13.19 10.95
C SER A 130 9.64 14.19 11.64
N SER A 131 10.91 13.82 11.75
CA SER A 131 12.03 14.63 12.22
C SER A 131 13.06 14.79 11.08
N ARG A 132 14.29 15.19 11.41
CA ARG A 132 15.39 15.22 10.43
C ARG A 132 15.91 13.82 10.08
N THR A 133 15.80 12.88 11.02
CA THR A 133 16.34 11.52 10.90
C THR A 133 15.24 10.46 10.88
N ASP A 134 14.06 10.79 11.38
CA ASP A 134 12.92 9.90 11.49
C ASP A 134 11.83 10.34 10.51
N PHE A 135 11.22 9.41 9.80
CA PHE A 135 10.24 9.71 8.78
C PHE A 135 8.93 9.07 9.15
N ALA A 136 7.83 9.83 9.04
CA ALA A 136 6.53 9.32 9.40
C ALA A 136 6.02 8.33 8.36
N ASP A 137 5.38 7.26 8.79
CA ASP A 137 4.80 6.24 7.91
C ASP A 137 3.75 6.76 6.97
N GLY A 138 3.42 5.96 5.98
CA GLY A 138 2.55 6.44 4.92
C GLY A 138 2.46 5.55 3.72
N ALA A 139 1.61 6.01 2.83
CA ALA A 139 1.01 5.09 1.94
C ALA A 139 0.33 5.75 0.74
N ALA A 140 0.72 5.39 -0.49
CA ALA A 140 0.08 5.80 -1.76
C ALA A 140 -0.78 4.77 -2.56
N VAL A 141 -1.92 5.20 -3.11
CA VAL A 141 -2.71 4.45 -4.09
C VAL A 141 -2.60 5.12 -5.44
N GLN A 142 -2.24 4.38 -6.48
CA GLN A 142 -2.16 4.93 -7.82
C GLN A 142 -3.36 4.48 -8.69
N PHE A 143 -3.83 5.38 -9.53
CA PHE A 143 -4.88 5.14 -10.50
C PHE A 143 -4.40 5.60 -11.86
N SER A 144 -4.45 4.72 -12.85
CA SER A 144 -4.29 5.11 -14.24
C SER A 144 -5.47 5.98 -14.66
N LEU A 145 -5.20 7.15 -15.24
CA LEU A 145 -6.25 8.00 -15.82
C LEU A 145 -6.52 7.68 -17.30
N GLY A 146 -5.64 6.91 -17.92
CA GLY A 146 -5.78 6.40 -19.29
C GLY A 146 -5.94 4.89 -19.35
N ASP A 147 -5.49 4.29 -20.45
CA ASP A 147 -5.45 2.84 -20.58
C ASP A 147 -4.45 2.24 -19.58
N ALA A 148 -4.95 1.42 -18.66
CA ALA A 148 -4.16 0.77 -17.63
C ALA A 148 -3.09 -0.16 -18.22
N ALA A 149 -3.31 -0.73 -19.40
CA ALA A 149 -2.34 -1.63 -20.05
C ALA A 149 -1.10 -0.89 -20.57
N THR A 150 -1.20 0.43 -20.81
CA THR A 150 -0.11 1.25 -21.35
C THR A 150 0.42 2.27 -20.35
N THR A 151 -0.30 2.49 -19.24
CA THR A 151 0.12 3.41 -18.18
C THR A 151 1.29 2.81 -17.42
N SER A 152 2.41 3.55 -17.37
CA SER A 152 3.60 3.11 -16.64
C SER A 152 3.33 3.01 -15.14
N PHE A 153 3.75 1.90 -14.53
CA PHE A 153 3.75 1.74 -13.07
C PHE A 153 4.74 2.69 -12.37
N MET A 154 5.69 3.26 -13.11
CA MET A 154 6.67 4.24 -12.62
C MET A 154 6.09 5.66 -12.54
N MET A 155 4.96 5.79 -11.83
CA MET A 155 4.22 7.05 -11.67
C MET A 155 3.68 7.66 -12.98
N GLY A 156 3.32 6.80 -13.94
CA GLY A 156 2.77 7.22 -15.22
C GLY A 156 3.80 7.69 -16.24
N ALA A 157 3.32 8.38 -17.27
CA ALA A 157 4.10 9.02 -18.33
C ALA A 157 3.32 10.26 -18.83
N PRO A 158 3.92 11.18 -19.61
CA PRO A 158 3.20 12.37 -20.08
C PRO A 158 1.92 12.06 -20.87
N ASN A 159 1.91 10.95 -21.62
CA ASN A 159 0.76 10.46 -22.38
C ASN A 159 -0.09 9.42 -21.63
N GLY A 160 0.24 9.12 -20.38
CA GLY A 160 -0.48 8.19 -19.51
C GLY A 160 -0.33 8.64 -18.06
N PRO A 161 -0.93 9.78 -17.68
CA PRO A 161 -0.81 10.30 -16.33
C PRO A 161 -1.58 9.45 -15.33
N VAL A 162 -1.18 9.57 -14.08
CA VAL A 162 -1.78 8.87 -12.95
C VAL A 162 -2.30 9.85 -11.92
N ASN A 163 -3.33 9.43 -11.21
CA ASN A 163 -3.76 10.03 -9.96
C ASN A 163 -3.23 9.20 -8.78
N ILE A 164 -2.77 9.85 -7.72
CA ILE A 164 -2.20 9.17 -6.56
C ILE A 164 -2.87 9.70 -5.28
N TRP A 165 -3.48 8.83 -4.50
CA TRP A 165 -3.96 9.15 -3.15
C TRP A 165 -2.89 8.78 -2.15
N TYR A 166 -2.32 9.76 -1.47
CA TYR A 166 -1.20 9.54 -0.54
C TYR A 166 -1.59 9.92 0.89
N TRP A 167 -1.69 8.92 1.75
CA TRP A 167 -1.78 9.06 3.19
C TRP A 167 -0.38 9.14 3.80
N LYS A 168 -0.23 9.90 4.89
CA LYS A 168 0.99 9.94 5.69
C LYS A 168 0.61 10.14 7.15
N ALA A 169 1.13 9.29 8.02
CA ALA A 169 0.94 9.37 9.45
C ALA A 169 1.33 10.76 9.98
N GLY A 170 0.55 11.26 10.94
CA GLY A 170 0.72 12.60 11.52
C GLY A 170 0.19 13.76 10.68
N LEU A 171 -0.22 13.55 9.42
CA LEU A 171 -0.92 14.58 8.66
C LEU A 171 -2.43 14.57 8.96
N THR A 172 -3.03 15.76 8.96
CA THR A 172 -4.47 15.94 9.22
C THR A 172 -5.36 15.52 8.06
N ALA A 173 -4.80 15.40 6.85
CA ALA A 173 -5.51 15.02 5.64
C ALA A 173 -4.60 14.26 4.68
N PRO A 174 -5.15 13.32 3.89
CA PRO A 174 -4.41 12.69 2.81
C PRO A 174 -4.12 13.70 1.69
N GLN A 175 -3.37 13.29 0.68
CA GLN A 175 -2.97 14.13 -0.44
C GLN A 175 -3.48 13.54 -1.73
N ASN A 176 -4.20 14.35 -2.50
CA ASN A 176 -4.54 14.02 -3.87
C ASN A 176 -3.46 14.55 -4.81
N LEU A 177 -2.76 13.67 -5.50
CA LEU A 177 -1.59 13.97 -6.33
C LEU A 177 -1.81 13.53 -7.77
N ALA A 178 -1.12 14.19 -8.70
CA ALA A 178 -1.02 13.80 -10.10
C ALA A 178 0.45 13.62 -10.48
N ALA A 179 0.73 12.65 -11.34
CA ALA A 179 2.06 12.43 -11.91
C ALA A 179 1.96 12.02 -13.39
N GLY A 180 3.01 12.35 -14.15
CA GLY A 180 3.16 11.99 -15.56
C GLY A 180 4.53 11.36 -15.81
N GLY A 181 5.03 10.60 -14.83
CA GLY A 181 6.38 10.06 -14.77
C GLY A 181 7.00 10.20 -13.38
N PHE A 182 8.00 9.37 -13.10
CA PHE A 182 8.82 9.51 -11.90
C PHE A 182 9.61 10.84 -11.94
N GLY A 183 9.91 11.40 -10.76
CA GLY A 183 10.67 12.65 -10.61
C GLY A 183 9.85 13.84 -10.13
N GLY A 184 8.53 13.75 -10.09
CA GLY A 184 7.70 14.79 -9.47
C GLY A 184 6.23 14.44 -9.38
N THR A 185 5.57 15.04 -8.39
CA THR A 185 4.12 14.99 -8.21
C THR A 185 3.56 16.40 -8.06
N THR A 186 2.38 16.63 -8.60
CA THR A 186 1.63 17.86 -8.43
C THR A 186 0.45 17.61 -7.51
N ARG A 187 0.27 18.44 -6.47
CA ARG A 187 -0.96 18.40 -5.67
C ARG A 187 -2.13 18.91 -6.50
N VAL A 188 -3.23 18.17 -6.48
CA VAL A 188 -4.50 18.56 -7.08
C VAL A 188 -5.56 18.73 -5.99
N GLY A 189 -6.75 19.25 -6.35
CA GLY A 189 -7.84 19.44 -5.39
C GLY A 189 -8.21 18.13 -4.69
N GLN A 190 -8.49 18.19 -3.38
CA GLN A 190 -8.77 16.99 -2.56
C GLN A 190 -9.97 16.18 -3.04
N ALA A 191 -10.92 16.81 -3.75
CA ALA A 191 -12.08 16.12 -4.34
C ALA A 191 -12.87 15.22 -3.36
N GLY A 192 -12.92 15.60 -2.08
CA GLY A 192 -13.60 14.82 -1.03
C GLY A 192 -12.80 13.63 -0.48
N LEU A 193 -11.53 13.47 -0.88
CA LEU A 193 -10.62 12.47 -0.32
C LEU A 193 -10.42 12.71 1.18
N VAL A 194 -10.64 11.67 1.95
CA VAL A 194 -10.46 11.61 3.41
C VAL A 194 -9.74 10.33 3.75
N SER A 195 -9.11 10.28 4.92
CA SER A 195 -8.47 9.07 5.41
C SER A 195 -8.67 8.92 6.92
N ARG A 196 -8.73 7.67 7.40
CA ARG A 196 -8.63 7.32 8.81
C ARG A 196 -7.64 6.17 8.99
N SER A 197 -6.98 6.14 10.13
CA SER A 197 -5.95 5.14 10.39
C SER A 197 -5.94 4.70 11.85
N SER A 198 -5.51 3.47 12.08
CA SER A 198 -5.22 2.89 13.38
C SER A 198 -3.87 2.17 13.31
N TYR A 199 -3.11 2.20 14.41
CA TYR A 199 -1.94 1.35 14.60
C TYR A 199 -2.27 0.34 15.69
N ARG A 200 -2.14 -0.95 15.36
CA ARG A 200 -2.54 -2.05 16.24
C ARG A 200 -1.39 -2.48 17.13
N GLU A 201 -1.74 -2.90 18.35
CA GLU A 201 -0.79 -3.54 19.26
C GLU A 201 -0.22 -4.80 18.57
N GLY A 202 1.11 -4.94 18.58
CA GLY A 202 1.81 -6.01 17.87
C GLY A 202 2.36 -5.65 16.49
N GLY A 203 2.20 -4.41 16.03
CA GLY A 203 2.93 -3.87 14.88
C GLY A 203 2.21 -4.02 13.55
N GLU A 204 1.07 -3.35 13.40
CA GLU A 204 0.35 -3.31 12.13
C GLU A 204 -0.33 -1.95 11.93
N TRP A 205 -0.08 -1.32 10.79
CA TRP A 205 -0.85 -0.17 10.34
C TRP A 205 -2.12 -0.63 9.64
N VAL A 206 -3.22 0.08 9.89
CA VAL A 206 -4.46 -0.02 9.11
C VAL A 206 -4.90 1.38 8.68
N VAL A 207 -5.18 1.55 7.39
CA VAL A 207 -5.60 2.83 6.80
C VAL A 207 -6.80 2.61 5.91
N VAL A 208 -7.76 3.53 5.95
CA VAL A 208 -8.87 3.65 4.99
C VAL A 208 -8.84 5.04 4.37
#